data_AF-A0A661JNE7-F1
#
_entry.id   AF-A0A661JNE7-F1
#
_cell.length_a   1.000
_cell.length_b   1.000
_cell.length_c   1.000
_cell.angle_alpha   90.00
_cell.angle_beta   90.00
_cell.angle_gamma   90.00
#
_symmetry.space_group_name_H-M   'P 1'
#
loop_
_entity.id
_entity.type
_entity.pdbx_description
1 polymer ?
#
loop_
_entity_poly.entity_id
_entity_poly.type
_entity_poly.pdbx_seq_one_letter_code
_entity_poly.pdbx_strand_id
1 'polypeptide(L)'
;MGFIDHLFGKKKISRELRECKAALEKRPNDLNLMKKLGDLYLKASDPENAAEVYVMLGDSYSDRGFYPKATALYKQAQKLLPTWKVAHEKLAELYQMQGFVREAANQYVKLSELMEQDGNKEDAIAFMQKAAELDPALKELNKKVDRFEVKEKAMLEGVPESSHGPQVQGTDFFDLKDELDKEMDGLDIQDVSSVGSAEIEDSTDVKTVFKAIEDSALDENGKDPLFLYNMGLAYRETGLLDEAIDAFKRVISTGEKLFDSYTMLGVTLRERGLYEEAIETFKKAATLDEASQEMKMGILYEIGQTYKAMGEAERALEIFKEIQKEHRDFRDVENEIAKLAGGS
;
A
#
# COMPACT_ATOMS: atom_id res chain seq x y z
N MET A 1 -21.45 -27.80 21.10
CA MET A 1 -20.61 -28.48 20.08
C MET A 1 -19.74 -29.51 20.79
N GLY A 2 -19.74 -30.76 20.33
CA GLY A 2 -19.19 -31.89 21.06
C GLY A 2 -17.69 -32.05 20.91
N PHE A 3 -17.05 -32.69 21.90
CA PHE A 3 -15.62 -33.04 21.93
C PHE A 3 -15.12 -33.76 20.66
N ILE A 4 -16.03 -34.46 19.97
CA ILE A 4 -15.80 -35.17 18.71
C ILE A 4 -15.61 -34.18 17.54
N ASP A 5 -16.42 -33.13 17.42
CA ASP A 5 -16.30 -32.11 16.35
C ASP A 5 -14.97 -31.37 16.44
N HIS A 6 -14.49 -31.12 17.66
CA HIS A 6 -13.20 -30.47 17.91
C HIS A 6 -12.00 -31.32 17.48
N LEU A 7 -12.04 -32.64 17.72
CA LEU A 7 -10.99 -33.59 17.34
C LEU A 7 -10.94 -33.85 15.84
N PHE A 8 -12.11 -34.00 15.19
CA PHE A 8 -12.18 -34.18 13.73
C PHE A 8 -11.84 -32.90 12.97
N GLY A 9 -12.24 -31.72 13.49
CA GLY A 9 -11.85 -30.42 12.95
C GLY A 9 -10.34 -30.20 12.96
N LYS A 10 -9.66 -30.47 14.09
CA LYS A 10 -8.20 -30.35 14.20
C LYS A 10 -7.44 -31.29 13.26
N LYS A 11 -7.90 -32.55 13.10
CA LYS A 11 -7.31 -33.51 12.14
C LYS A 11 -7.52 -33.09 10.67
N LYS A 12 -8.65 -32.46 10.36
CA LYS A 12 -8.96 -31.96 9.02
C LYS A 12 -8.09 -30.75 8.66
N ILE A 13 -8.00 -29.77 9.57
CA ILE A 13 -7.16 -28.57 9.39
C ILE A 13 -5.69 -28.94 9.21
N SER A 14 -5.17 -29.89 9.99
CA SER A 14 -3.78 -30.36 9.87
C SER A 14 -3.48 -31.21 8.62
N ARG A 15 -4.50 -31.75 7.94
CA ARG A 15 -4.36 -32.32 6.60
C ARG A 15 -4.36 -31.22 5.53
N GLU A 16 -5.31 -30.29 5.60
CA GLU A 16 -5.41 -29.16 4.66
C GLU A 16 -4.16 -28.28 4.69
N LEU A 17 -3.59 -28.02 5.86
CA LEU A 17 -2.29 -27.34 6.01
C LEU A 17 -1.16 -28.06 5.26
N ARG A 18 -1.07 -29.39 5.40
CA ARG A 18 -0.03 -30.18 4.71
C ARG A 18 -0.20 -30.15 3.20
N GLU A 19 -1.44 -30.30 2.71
CA GLU A 19 -1.74 -30.23 1.28
C GLU A 19 -1.45 -28.85 0.70
N CYS A 20 -1.81 -27.78 1.43
CA CYS A 20 -1.56 -26.40 1.02
C CYS A 20 -0.06 -26.08 0.97
N LYS A 21 0.70 -26.51 2.00
CA LYS A 21 2.17 -26.38 2.02
C LYS A 21 2.83 -27.12 0.85
N ALA A 22 2.46 -28.37 0.61
CA ALA A 22 2.99 -29.16 -0.51
C ALA A 22 2.63 -28.55 -1.89
N ALA A 23 1.47 -27.88 -2.01
CA ALA A 23 1.10 -27.16 -3.21
C ALA A 23 1.96 -25.89 -3.42
N LEU A 24 2.28 -25.18 -2.34
CA LEU A 24 3.18 -24.01 -2.35
C LEU A 24 4.63 -24.40 -2.64
N GLU A 25 5.11 -25.56 -2.20
CA GLU A 25 6.45 -26.05 -2.60
C GLU A 25 6.59 -26.17 -4.13
N LYS A 26 5.51 -26.50 -4.84
CA LYS A 26 5.49 -26.57 -6.30
C LYS A 26 5.23 -25.23 -6.98
N ARG A 27 4.55 -24.31 -6.29
CA ARG A 27 4.11 -23.00 -6.79
C ARG A 27 4.37 -21.93 -5.71
N PRO A 28 5.64 -21.56 -5.47
CA PRO A 28 6.03 -20.76 -4.31
C PRO A 28 5.45 -19.34 -4.31
N ASN A 29 5.05 -18.80 -5.47
CA ASN A 29 4.53 -17.44 -5.61
C ASN A 29 3.01 -17.38 -5.87
N ASP A 30 2.27 -18.47 -5.60
CA ASP A 30 0.82 -18.53 -5.80
C ASP A 30 0.09 -17.81 -4.64
N LEU A 31 -0.34 -16.58 -4.91
CA LEU A 31 -0.98 -15.70 -3.92
C LEU A 31 -2.27 -16.28 -3.34
N ASN A 32 -3.02 -17.05 -4.13
CA ASN A 32 -4.26 -17.67 -3.67
C ASN A 32 -3.96 -18.80 -2.68
N LEU A 33 -2.91 -19.58 -2.93
CA LEU A 33 -2.46 -20.61 -1.99
C LEU A 33 -1.85 -20.02 -0.73
N MET A 34 -1.10 -18.93 -0.83
CA MET A 34 -0.59 -18.22 0.36
C MET A 34 -1.75 -17.67 1.20
N LYS A 35 -2.74 -17.00 0.59
CA LYS A 35 -3.92 -16.51 1.33
C LYS A 35 -4.63 -17.66 2.05
N LYS A 36 -4.87 -18.75 1.34
CA LYS A 36 -5.45 -19.97 1.93
C LYS A 36 -4.62 -20.53 3.07
N LEU A 37 -3.29 -20.49 2.96
CA LEU A 37 -2.39 -20.96 4.01
C LEU A 37 -2.51 -20.08 5.28
N GLY A 38 -2.56 -18.76 5.14
CA GLY A 38 -2.78 -17.83 6.26
C GLY A 38 -4.10 -18.10 6.98
N ASP A 39 -5.20 -18.25 6.24
CA ASP A 39 -6.52 -18.56 6.79
C ASP A 39 -6.55 -19.92 7.53
N LEU A 40 -5.81 -20.90 7.00
CA LEU A 40 -5.68 -22.21 7.65
C LEU A 40 -4.90 -22.13 8.96
N TYR A 41 -3.86 -21.29 9.04
CA TYR A 41 -3.13 -21.07 10.29
C TYR A 41 -3.98 -20.35 11.34
N LEU A 42 -4.77 -19.35 10.94
CA LEU A 42 -5.74 -18.73 11.87
C LEU A 42 -6.76 -19.74 12.39
N LYS A 43 -7.31 -20.60 11.52
CA LYS A 43 -8.21 -21.69 11.93
C LYS A 43 -7.54 -22.72 12.84
N ALA A 44 -6.22 -22.89 12.70
CA ALA A 44 -5.42 -23.75 13.56
C ALA A 44 -5.02 -23.07 14.90
N SER A 45 -5.39 -21.81 15.11
CA SER A 45 -4.97 -20.99 16.26
C SER A 45 -3.43 -20.84 16.34
N ASP A 46 -2.79 -20.66 15.20
CA ASP A 46 -1.35 -20.50 15.04
C ASP A 46 -1.04 -19.09 14.47
N PRO A 47 -1.07 -18.05 15.32
CA PRO A 47 -0.93 -16.66 14.89
C PRO A 47 0.48 -16.34 14.38
N GLU A 48 1.50 -17.07 14.84
CA GLU A 48 2.90 -16.90 14.43
C GLU A 48 3.05 -17.20 12.93
N ASN A 49 2.66 -18.40 12.53
CA ASN A 49 2.74 -18.79 11.12
C ASN A 49 1.75 -18.02 10.23
N ALA A 50 0.60 -17.61 10.77
CA ALA A 50 -0.34 -16.76 10.04
C ALA A 50 0.27 -15.38 9.72
N ALA A 51 0.90 -14.75 10.71
CA ALA A 51 1.56 -13.46 10.53
C ALA A 51 2.71 -13.53 9.53
N GLU A 52 3.53 -14.59 9.55
CA GLU A 52 4.57 -14.83 8.54
C GLU A 52 4.01 -14.89 7.13
N VAL A 53 2.92 -15.64 6.93
CA VAL A 53 2.29 -15.75 5.60
C VAL A 53 1.70 -14.41 5.15
N TYR A 54 1.14 -13.61 6.05
CA TYR A 54 0.67 -12.27 5.71
C TYR A 54 1.80 -11.32 5.34
N VAL A 55 2.97 -11.40 5.99
CA VAL A 55 4.15 -10.66 5.55
C VAL A 55 4.61 -11.12 4.17
N MET A 56 4.69 -12.43 3.91
CA MET A 56 5.06 -12.94 2.58
C MET A 56 4.10 -12.50 1.46
N LEU A 57 2.80 -12.50 1.75
CA LEU A 57 1.79 -11.95 0.84
C LEU A 57 1.97 -10.45 0.66
N GLY A 58 2.23 -9.72 1.74
CA GLY A 58 2.48 -8.29 1.72
C GLY A 58 3.68 -7.94 0.87
N ASP A 59 4.78 -8.68 1.01
CA ASP A 59 6.00 -8.53 0.20
C ASP A 59 5.67 -8.76 -1.29
N SER A 60 4.96 -9.84 -1.59
CA SER A 60 4.49 -10.14 -2.94
C SER A 60 3.63 -9.02 -3.55
N TYR A 61 2.74 -8.40 -2.76
CA TYR A 61 1.95 -7.26 -3.22
C TYR A 61 2.80 -6.00 -3.36
N SER A 62 3.72 -5.75 -2.43
CA SER A 62 4.64 -4.61 -2.44
C SER A 62 5.56 -4.62 -3.66
N ASP A 63 6.14 -5.77 -4.00
CA ASP A 63 7.00 -5.95 -5.19
C ASP A 63 6.29 -5.65 -6.51
N ARG A 64 4.96 -5.78 -6.52
CA ARG A 64 4.09 -5.50 -7.67
C ARG A 64 3.52 -4.07 -7.62
N GLY A 65 3.93 -3.25 -6.65
CA GLY A 65 3.41 -1.90 -6.46
C GLY A 65 2.02 -1.82 -5.82
N PHE A 66 1.46 -2.94 -5.34
CA PHE A 66 0.16 -2.99 -4.65
C PHE A 66 0.28 -2.62 -3.17
N TYR A 67 0.80 -1.43 -2.97
CA TYR A 67 1.10 -0.78 -1.71
C TYR A 67 -0.05 -0.78 -0.68
N PRO A 68 -1.32 -0.43 -1.01
CA PRO A 68 -2.41 -0.53 -0.02
C PRO A 68 -2.70 -1.97 0.45
N LYS A 69 -2.63 -2.95 -0.46
CA LYS A 69 -2.82 -4.37 -0.12
C LYS A 69 -1.69 -4.89 0.76
N ALA A 70 -0.45 -4.51 0.44
CA ALA A 70 0.70 -4.82 1.27
C ALA A 70 0.58 -4.22 2.68
N THR A 71 0.21 -2.94 2.78
CA THR A 71 -0.01 -2.25 4.07
C THR A 71 -1.08 -2.97 4.91
N ALA A 72 -2.20 -3.37 4.30
CA ALA A 72 -3.27 -4.09 5.02
C ALA A 72 -2.78 -5.43 5.59
N LEU A 73 -2.01 -6.19 4.81
CA LEU A 73 -1.47 -7.49 5.23
C LEU A 73 -0.41 -7.34 6.33
N TYR A 74 0.47 -6.33 6.24
CA TYR A 74 1.42 -6.06 7.32
C TYR A 74 0.72 -5.59 8.60
N LYS A 75 -0.35 -4.80 8.50
CA LYS A 75 -1.21 -4.45 9.65
C LYS A 75 -1.87 -5.68 10.26
N GLN A 76 -2.34 -6.64 9.45
CA GLN A 76 -2.87 -7.89 9.96
C GLN A 76 -1.81 -8.70 10.72
N ALA A 77 -0.60 -8.81 10.16
CA ALA A 77 0.53 -9.46 10.84
C ALA A 77 0.88 -8.76 12.17
N GLN A 78 0.93 -7.43 12.18
CA GLN A 78 1.16 -6.62 13.38
C GLN A 78 0.04 -6.81 14.43
N LYS A 79 -1.22 -6.89 14.01
CA LYS A 79 -2.35 -7.13 14.92
C LYS A 79 -2.25 -8.50 15.60
N LEU A 80 -1.83 -9.52 14.84
CA LEU A 80 -1.63 -10.87 15.37
C LEU A 80 -0.45 -10.93 16.33
N LEU A 81 0.64 -10.25 15.99
CA LEU A 81 1.88 -10.22 16.79
C LEU A 81 2.35 -8.77 17.02
N PRO A 82 1.81 -8.07 18.03
CA PRO A 82 2.11 -6.65 18.26
C PRO A 82 3.55 -6.32 18.68
N THR A 83 4.32 -7.33 19.08
CA THR A 83 5.74 -7.20 19.44
C THR A 83 6.66 -7.73 18.35
N TRP A 84 6.11 -8.22 17.23
CA TRP A 84 6.92 -8.79 16.16
C TRP A 84 7.46 -7.69 15.25
N LYS A 85 8.75 -7.41 15.43
CA LYS A 85 9.48 -6.32 14.80
C LYS A 85 9.38 -6.30 13.27
N VAL A 86 9.39 -7.48 12.63
CA VAL A 86 9.33 -7.59 11.16
C VAL A 86 8.10 -6.86 10.59
N ALA A 87 6.94 -7.00 11.22
CA ALA A 87 5.73 -6.32 10.75
C ALA A 87 5.83 -4.79 10.86
N HIS A 88 6.47 -4.28 11.92
CA HIS A 88 6.73 -2.85 12.08
C HIS A 88 7.74 -2.32 11.06
N GLU A 89 8.82 -3.06 10.81
CA GLU A 89 9.83 -2.69 9.79
C GLU A 89 9.20 -2.62 8.41
N LYS A 90 8.44 -3.64 8.02
CA LYS A 90 7.74 -3.68 6.74
C LYS A 90 6.76 -2.52 6.56
N LEU A 91 6.02 -2.16 7.61
CA LEU A 91 5.15 -0.97 7.58
C LEU A 91 5.96 0.32 7.51
N ALA A 92 7.04 0.46 8.25
CA ALA A 92 7.87 1.66 8.26
C ALA A 92 8.48 1.94 6.88
N GLU A 93 9.08 0.91 6.26
CA GLU A 93 9.66 0.98 4.91
C GLU A 93 8.59 1.32 3.86
N LEU A 94 7.45 0.63 3.94
CA LEU A 94 6.37 0.80 2.99
C LEU A 94 5.73 2.19 3.10
N TYR A 95 5.53 2.71 4.31
CA TYR A 95 5.06 4.07 4.54
C TYR A 95 6.06 5.12 4.05
N GLN A 96 7.35 4.91 4.28
CA GLN A 96 8.39 5.80 3.79
C GLN A 96 8.43 5.85 2.26
N MET A 97 8.33 4.69 1.59
CA MET A 97 8.24 4.63 0.13
C MET A 97 7.00 5.36 -0.42
N GLN A 98 5.90 5.32 0.31
CA GLN A 98 4.64 5.98 -0.06
C GLN A 98 4.59 7.47 0.30
N GLY A 99 5.58 7.98 1.04
CA GLY A 99 5.62 9.38 1.51
C GLY A 99 4.85 9.65 2.82
N PHE A 100 4.32 8.60 3.47
CA PHE A 100 3.64 8.69 4.77
C PHE A 100 4.65 8.80 5.91
N VAL A 101 5.33 9.96 5.97
CA VAL A 101 6.47 10.19 6.86
C VAL A 101 6.12 10.08 8.35
N ARG A 102 4.91 10.49 8.75
CA ARG A 102 4.47 10.45 10.15
C ARG A 102 4.15 9.02 10.60
N GLU A 103 3.47 8.26 9.76
CA GLU A 103 3.15 6.85 9.98
C GLU A 103 4.42 6.00 10.00
N ALA A 104 5.36 6.27 9.08
CA ALA A 104 6.68 5.67 9.09
C ALA A 104 7.44 5.98 10.39
N ALA A 105 7.46 7.25 10.81
CA ALA A 105 8.08 7.67 12.06
C ALA A 105 7.47 6.97 13.28
N ASN A 106 6.14 6.82 13.34
CA ASN A 106 5.46 6.09 14.42
C ASN A 106 5.88 4.61 14.47
N GLN A 107 6.03 3.94 13.32
CA GLN A 107 6.54 2.57 13.30
C GLN A 107 7.99 2.48 13.78
N TYR A 108 8.83 3.44 13.43
CA TYR A 108 10.21 3.52 13.92
C TYR A 108 10.30 3.82 15.42
N VAL A 109 9.43 4.67 15.97
CA VAL A 109 9.31 4.84 17.44
C VAL A 109 8.94 3.51 18.09
N LYS A 110 7.98 2.78 17.51
CA LYS A 110 7.59 1.48 18.06
C LYS A 110 8.71 0.45 18.01
N LEU A 111 9.47 0.41 16.92
CA LEU A 111 10.66 -0.43 16.81
C LEU A 111 11.71 -0.06 17.86
N SER A 112 11.92 1.24 18.10
CA SER A 112 12.83 1.72 19.15
C SER A 112 12.45 1.17 20.53
N GLU A 113 11.16 1.28 20.91
CA GLU A 113 10.64 0.72 22.17
C GLU A 113 10.87 -0.79 22.27
N LEU A 114 10.61 -1.54 21.20
CA LEU A 114 10.81 -2.99 21.16
C LEU A 114 12.29 -3.38 21.28
N MET A 115 13.21 -2.61 20.69
CA MET A 115 14.65 -2.85 20.84
C MET A 115 15.15 -2.53 22.24
N GLU A 116 14.61 -1.48 22.87
CA GLU A 116 14.94 -1.13 24.25
C GLU A 116 14.46 -2.22 25.23
N GLN A 117 13.26 -2.75 25.04
CA GLN A 117 12.74 -3.89 25.82
C GLN A 117 13.63 -5.12 25.73
N ASP A 118 14.23 -5.36 24.56
CA ASP A 118 15.19 -6.44 24.33
C ASP A 118 16.61 -6.13 24.83
N GLY A 119 16.83 -4.94 25.40
CA GLY A 119 18.13 -4.47 25.90
C GLY A 119 19.10 -4.01 24.82
N ASN A 120 18.66 -3.93 23.56
CA ASN A 120 19.47 -3.50 22.43
C ASN A 120 19.39 -1.98 22.24
N LYS A 121 20.16 -1.26 23.06
CA LYS A 121 20.16 0.21 23.08
C LYS A 121 20.67 0.85 21.79
N GLU A 122 21.60 0.20 21.10
CA GLU A 122 22.17 0.75 19.86
C GLU A 122 21.12 0.82 18.75
N ASP A 123 20.39 -0.27 18.52
CA ASP A 123 19.32 -0.30 17.52
C ASP A 123 18.14 0.58 17.93
N ALA A 124 17.82 0.66 19.23
CA ALA A 124 16.78 1.56 19.73
C ALA A 124 17.08 3.03 19.38
N ILE A 125 18.32 3.48 19.59
CA ILE A 125 18.76 4.84 19.24
C ILE A 125 18.69 5.05 17.72
N ALA A 126 19.13 4.06 16.92
CA ALA A 126 19.11 4.17 15.47
C ALA A 126 17.67 4.34 14.91
N PHE A 127 16.70 3.56 15.40
CA PHE A 127 15.31 3.72 15.00
C PHE A 127 14.70 5.05 15.46
N MET A 128 15.03 5.50 16.67
CA MET A 128 14.59 6.80 17.19
C MET A 128 15.14 7.97 16.35
N GLN A 129 16.38 7.86 15.87
CA GLN A 129 16.96 8.83 14.94
C GLN A 129 16.24 8.83 13.59
N LYS A 130 15.96 7.66 13.01
CA LYS A 130 15.16 7.55 11.77
C LYS A 130 13.78 8.19 11.93
N ALA A 131 13.10 7.97 13.07
CA ALA A 131 11.82 8.61 13.34
C ALA A 131 11.93 10.15 13.37
N ALA A 132 12.95 10.69 14.04
CA ALA A 132 13.19 12.13 14.13
C ALA A 132 13.67 12.79 12.83
N GLU A 133 14.27 12.03 11.92
CA GLU A 133 14.61 12.50 10.57
C GLU A 133 13.37 12.66 9.69
N LEU A 134 12.39 11.78 9.86
CA LEU A 134 11.15 11.77 9.08
C LEU A 134 10.11 12.76 9.60
N ASP A 135 10.00 12.93 10.92
CA ASP A 135 9.09 13.89 11.54
C ASP A 135 9.87 14.98 12.31
N PRO A 136 9.96 16.22 11.78
CA PRO A 136 10.60 17.34 12.45
C PRO A 136 10.01 17.69 13.84
N ALA A 137 8.76 17.33 14.12
CA ALA A 137 8.15 17.51 15.43
C ALA A 137 8.77 16.56 16.47
N LEU A 138 9.08 15.32 16.07
CA LEU A 138 9.81 14.36 16.91
C LEU A 138 11.27 14.77 17.11
N LYS A 139 11.88 15.49 16.16
CA LYS A 139 13.22 16.06 16.31
C LYS A 139 13.34 17.07 17.45
N GLU A 140 12.33 17.91 17.67
CA GLU A 140 12.31 18.84 18.80
C GLU A 140 12.00 18.14 20.13
N LEU A 141 11.26 17.03 20.11
CA LEU A 141 11.01 16.18 21.27
C LEU A 141 12.29 15.45 21.71
N ASN A 142 13.03 14.82 20.79
CA ASN A 142 14.32 14.18 21.08
C ASN A 142 15.34 15.16 21.66
N LYS A 143 15.47 16.37 21.11
CA LYS A 143 16.36 17.40 21.69
C LYS A 143 15.93 17.79 23.11
N LYS A 144 14.65 17.70 23.46
CA LYS A 144 14.17 17.99 24.82
C LYS A 144 14.45 16.81 25.75
N VAL A 145 14.26 15.58 25.30
CA VAL A 145 14.59 14.35 26.04
C VAL A 145 16.10 14.23 26.29
N ASP A 146 16.94 14.42 25.27
CA ASP A 146 18.41 14.46 25.41
C ASP A 146 18.85 15.54 26.43
N ARG A 147 18.24 16.72 26.38
CA ARG A 147 18.50 17.80 27.36
C ARG A 147 17.98 17.46 28.76
N PHE A 148 16.92 16.66 28.87
CA PHE A 148 16.35 16.24 30.14
C PHE A 148 17.20 15.14 30.76
N GLU A 149 17.62 14.12 30.01
CA GLU A 149 18.53 13.08 30.45
C GLU A 149 19.90 13.65 30.85
N VAL A 150 20.45 14.59 30.08
CA VAL A 150 21.69 15.30 30.44
C VAL A 150 21.52 16.12 31.72
N LYS A 151 20.35 16.75 31.94
CA LYS A 151 20.04 17.47 33.18
C LYS A 151 19.80 16.55 34.37
N GLU A 152 19.13 15.42 34.17
CA GLU A 152 18.81 14.42 35.17
C GLU A 152 20.09 13.74 35.65
N LYS A 153 20.98 13.38 34.73
CA LYS A 153 22.30 12.82 35.03
C LYS A 153 23.20 13.82 35.78
N ALA A 154 23.08 15.12 35.48
CA ALA A 154 23.77 16.18 36.21
C ALA A 154 23.13 16.50 37.59
N MET A 155 21.84 16.22 37.77
CA MET A 155 21.12 16.40 39.05
C MET A 155 21.25 15.21 39.99
N LEU A 156 21.55 14.00 39.49
CA LEU A 156 21.73 12.79 40.27
C LEU A 156 23.08 12.72 41.03
N GLU A 157 24.00 13.67 40.83
CA GLU A 157 25.28 13.76 41.56
C GLU A 157 25.19 14.53 42.91
N GLY A 158 24.00 14.83 43.44
CA GLY A 158 23.82 15.51 44.73
C GLY A 158 22.58 15.06 45.54
N VAL A 159 22.84 14.43 46.70
CA VAL A 159 21.98 13.77 47.73
C VAL A 159 20.98 14.73 48.46
N PRO A 160 19.93 14.35 49.28
CA PRO A 160 19.19 13.08 49.59
C PRO A 160 17.63 13.13 49.45
N GLU A 161 16.98 11.98 49.73
CA GLU A 161 15.53 11.70 49.84
C GLU A 161 14.65 12.75 50.56
N SER A 162 13.51 13.14 49.96
CA SER A 162 12.16 13.03 50.55
C SER A 162 11.05 13.68 49.71
N SER A 163 9.91 12.96 49.68
CA SER A 163 8.50 13.38 49.54
C SER A 163 8.02 14.30 48.40
N HIS A 164 7.16 13.67 47.56
CA HIS A 164 5.94 14.19 46.93
C HIS A 164 6.10 15.18 45.77
N GLY A 165 5.85 14.69 44.55
CA GLY A 165 5.71 15.47 43.31
C GLY A 165 4.38 15.17 42.59
N PRO A 166 3.92 16.05 41.70
CA PRO A 166 2.51 16.44 41.59
C PRO A 166 1.67 15.52 40.72
N GLN A 167 0.43 15.30 41.16
CA GLN A 167 -0.64 14.78 40.30
C GLN A 167 -0.93 15.80 39.19
N VAL A 168 -0.78 15.38 37.94
CA VAL A 168 -1.25 16.14 36.78
C VAL A 168 -2.59 15.56 36.37
N GLN A 169 -3.64 16.38 36.56
CA GLN A 169 -4.99 16.14 36.04
C GLN A 169 -5.00 16.23 34.53
N GLY A 170 -5.85 15.39 33.94
CA GLY A 170 -5.94 15.14 32.51
C GLY A 170 -6.13 16.39 31.66
N THR A 171 -5.53 16.35 30.48
CA THR A 171 -5.92 17.16 29.35
C THR A 171 -6.32 16.23 28.22
N ASP A 172 -7.49 16.47 27.68
CA ASP A 172 -8.19 15.70 26.66
C ASP A 172 -7.28 15.37 25.46
N PHE A 173 -6.73 14.16 25.43
CA PHE A 173 -6.17 13.56 24.24
C PHE A 173 -7.31 12.91 23.47
N PHE A 174 -7.39 13.17 22.17
CA PHE A 174 -8.27 12.43 21.27
C PHE A 174 -7.76 10.98 21.22
N ASP A 175 -8.47 10.07 21.88
CA ASP A 175 -8.10 8.66 21.98
C ASP A 175 -8.48 7.93 20.68
N LEU A 176 -7.65 8.11 19.66
CA LEU A 176 -7.81 7.54 18.32
C LEU A 176 -7.89 6.00 18.35
N LYS A 177 -7.39 5.38 19.42
CA LYS A 177 -7.47 3.93 19.64
C LYS A 177 -8.90 3.49 19.96
N ASP A 178 -9.60 4.23 20.80
CA ASP A 178 -10.99 3.96 21.20
C ASP A 178 -11.99 4.19 20.04
N GLU A 179 -11.63 5.04 19.08
CA GLU A 179 -12.44 5.29 17.87
C GLU A 179 -12.17 4.22 16.78
N LEU A 180 -10.92 3.75 16.64
CA LEU A 180 -10.55 2.63 15.75
C LEU A 180 -11.15 1.29 16.22
N ASP A 181 -11.18 1.06 17.54
CA ASP A 181 -11.75 -0.16 18.13
C ASP A 181 -13.28 -0.22 17.92
N LYS A 182 -13.99 0.93 17.92
CA LYS A 182 -15.43 1.00 17.62
C LYS A 182 -15.77 0.74 16.14
N GLU A 183 -14.92 1.11 15.20
CA GLU A 183 -15.12 0.83 13.78
C GLU A 183 -14.82 -0.62 13.40
N MET A 184 -13.97 -1.30 14.18
CA MET A 184 -13.62 -2.71 13.97
C MET A 184 -14.60 -3.71 14.60
N ASP A 185 -15.36 -3.31 15.62
CA ASP A 185 -16.44 -4.12 16.23
C ASP A 185 -17.65 -4.32 15.29
N GLY A 186 -17.72 -3.59 14.17
CA GLY A 186 -18.75 -3.75 13.13
C GLY A 186 -18.51 -4.90 12.14
N LEU A 187 -17.33 -5.54 12.17
CA LEU A 187 -17.02 -6.69 11.33
C LEU A 187 -17.20 -7.97 12.14
N ASP A 188 -18.44 -8.45 12.21
CA ASP A 188 -18.76 -9.74 12.81
C ASP A 188 -18.21 -10.89 11.94
N ILE A 189 -16.96 -11.28 12.18
CA ILE A 189 -16.29 -12.43 11.54
C ILE A 189 -16.81 -13.73 12.17
N GLN A 190 -18.12 -13.97 12.12
CA GLN A 190 -18.72 -15.25 12.50
C GLN A 190 -19.57 -15.91 11.40
N ASP A 191 -19.83 -15.26 10.26
CA ASP A 191 -20.69 -15.83 9.21
C ASP A 191 -19.98 -16.25 7.90
N VAL A 192 -18.69 -16.57 7.95
CA VAL A 192 -17.97 -17.16 6.78
C VAL A 192 -18.11 -18.69 6.71
N SER A 193 -19.03 -19.28 7.46
CA SER A 193 -19.32 -20.72 7.42
C SER A 193 -20.51 -21.10 6.55
N SER A 194 -21.27 -20.14 6.02
CA SER A 194 -22.55 -20.40 5.34
C SER A 194 -22.59 -20.12 3.84
N VAL A 195 -21.57 -19.48 3.23
CA VAL A 195 -21.61 -19.19 1.79
C VAL A 195 -20.98 -20.33 0.99
N GLY A 196 -21.85 -21.23 0.54
CA GLY A 196 -21.55 -22.21 -0.48
C GLY A 196 -21.13 -21.52 -1.79
N SER A 197 -20.30 -22.23 -2.54
CA SER A 197 -19.86 -21.95 -3.90
C SER A 197 -20.99 -21.41 -4.80
N ALA A 198 -21.06 -20.10 -4.94
CA ALA A 198 -21.76 -19.38 -5.99
C ALA A 198 -21.13 -17.98 -6.09
N GLU A 199 -21.00 -17.48 -7.31
CA GLU A 199 -20.37 -16.23 -7.72
C GLU A 199 -20.73 -15.05 -6.79
N ILE A 200 -19.73 -14.42 -6.17
CA ILE A 200 -19.87 -13.13 -5.50
C ILE A 200 -18.89 -12.17 -6.17
N GLU A 201 -19.43 -11.10 -6.75
CA GLU A 201 -18.68 -9.97 -7.27
C GLU A 201 -17.86 -9.31 -6.14
N ASP A 202 -16.54 -9.48 -6.21
CA ASP A 202 -15.49 -8.95 -5.30
C ASP A 202 -15.31 -7.41 -5.37
N SER A 203 -16.23 -6.68 -6.00
CA SER A 203 -16.08 -5.24 -6.28
C SER A 203 -16.56 -4.33 -5.14
N THR A 204 -17.43 -4.82 -4.26
CA THR A 204 -18.01 -4.01 -3.19
C THR A 204 -17.10 -3.93 -1.97
N ASP A 205 -16.45 -5.04 -1.60
CA ASP A 205 -15.54 -5.09 -0.45
C ASP A 205 -14.28 -4.24 -0.69
N VAL A 206 -13.72 -4.29 -1.89
CA VAL A 206 -12.52 -3.52 -2.27
C VAL A 206 -12.81 -2.01 -2.25
N LYS A 207 -13.97 -1.58 -2.78
CA LYS A 207 -14.39 -0.16 -2.74
C LYS A 207 -14.55 0.35 -1.31
N THR A 208 -15.14 -0.44 -0.41
CA THR A 208 -15.32 -0.03 0.99
C THR A 208 -13.97 0.15 1.70
N VAL A 209 -13.00 -0.73 1.43
CA VAL A 209 -11.63 -0.59 1.99
C VAL A 209 -10.98 0.69 1.50
N PHE A 210 -11.05 0.99 0.19
CA PHE A 210 -10.48 2.24 -0.34
C PHE A 210 -11.16 3.48 0.22
N LYS A 211 -12.49 3.45 0.37
CA LYS A 211 -13.24 4.55 0.98
C LYS A 211 -12.83 4.78 2.43
N ALA A 212 -12.66 3.73 3.22
CA ALA A 212 -12.17 3.86 4.59
C ALA A 212 -10.74 4.43 4.65
N ILE A 213 -9.87 4.05 3.70
CA ILE A 213 -8.52 4.63 3.57
C ILE A 213 -8.62 6.12 3.23
N GLU A 214 -9.48 6.51 2.27
CA GLU A 214 -9.72 7.91 1.95
C GLU A 214 -10.25 8.68 3.15
N ASP A 215 -11.31 8.21 3.80
CA ASP A 215 -11.95 8.86 4.95
C ASP A 215 -10.93 9.05 6.11
N SER A 216 -10.08 8.06 6.38
CA SER A 216 -9.00 8.18 7.38
C SER A 216 -7.88 9.15 6.99
N ALA A 217 -7.69 9.41 5.69
CA ALA A 217 -6.68 10.34 5.18
C ALA A 217 -7.21 11.78 5.06
N LEU A 218 -8.53 12.00 5.11
CA LEU A 218 -9.17 13.30 4.92
C LEU A 218 -8.85 14.33 6.02
N ASP A 219 -8.36 13.89 7.18
CA ASP A 219 -8.22 14.77 8.36
C ASP A 219 -6.94 15.62 8.35
N GLU A 220 -5.88 15.22 7.63
CA GLU A 220 -4.66 16.05 7.47
C GLU A 220 -4.08 16.04 6.03
N ASN A 221 -4.34 15.02 5.20
CA ASN A 221 -3.66 14.80 3.89
C ASN A 221 -4.57 14.42 2.71
N GLY A 222 -5.90 14.49 2.82
CA GLY A 222 -6.85 14.04 1.77
C GLY A 222 -6.84 14.83 0.45
N LYS A 223 -5.95 15.82 0.35
CA LYS A 223 -5.64 16.60 -0.86
C LYS A 223 -4.19 16.45 -1.32
N ASP A 224 -3.37 15.66 -0.64
CA ASP A 224 -2.00 15.38 -1.06
C ASP A 224 -2.02 14.77 -2.47
N PRO A 225 -1.43 15.44 -3.47
CA PRO A 225 -1.42 14.95 -4.84
C PRO A 225 -0.78 13.57 -4.98
N LEU A 226 0.23 13.26 -4.16
CA LEU A 226 0.90 11.96 -4.19
C LEU A 226 -0.02 10.85 -3.67
N PHE A 227 -0.69 11.08 -2.53
CA PHE A 227 -1.70 10.16 -2.01
C PHE A 227 -2.82 9.88 -3.03
N LEU A 228 -3.42 10.92 -3.59
CA LEU A 228 -4.49 10.81 -4.57
C LEU A 228 -4.04 10.07 -5.84
N TYR A 229 -2.81 10.31 -6.28
CA TYR A 229 -2.22 9.62 -7.43
C TYR A 229 -2.04 8.13 -7.16
N ASN A 230 -1.54 7.77 -5.97
CA ASN A 230 -1.37 6.38 -5.56
C ASN A 230 -2.72 5.67 -5.39
N MET A 231 -3.77 6.37 -4.92
CA MET A 231 -5.14 5.84 -4.91
C MET A 231 -5.65 5.60 -6.33
N GLY A 232 -5.44 6.52 -7.26
CA GLY A 232 -5.81 6.34 -8.68
C GLY A 232 -5.16 5.10 -9.30
N LEU A 233 -3.87 4.86 -9.02
CA LEU A 233 -3.19 3.64 -9.45
C LEU A 233 -3.83 2.40 -8.83
N ALA A 234 -4.08 2.40 -7.52
CA ALA A 234 -4.65 1.25 -6.83
C ALA A 234 -6.08 0.93 -7.30
N TYR A 235 -6.90 1.95 -7.57
CA TYR A 235 -8.21 1.79 -8.17
C TYR A 235 -8.13 1.18 -9.58
N ARG A 236 -7.23 1.68 -10.44
CA ARG A 236 -7.09 1.15 -11.81
C ARG A 236 -6.73 -0.33 -11.80
N GLU A 237 -5.73 -0.70 -11.01
CA GLU A 237 -5.25 -2.08 -10.93
C GLU A 237 -6.26 -3.06 -10.31
N THR A 238 -7.22 -2.54 -9.54
CA THR A 238 -8.33 -3.34 -9.01
C THR A 238 -9.54 -3.37 -9.94
N GLY A 239 -9.43 -2.78 -11.13
CA GLY A 239 -10.51 -2.69 -12.11
C GLY A 239 -11.58 -1.66 -11.76
N LEU A 240 -11.37 -0.87 -10.70
CA LEU A 240 -12.23 0.22 -10.28
C LEU A 240 -11.93 1.48 -11.12
N LEU A 241 -12.14 1.34 -12.43
CA LEU A 241 -11.68 2.31 -13.42
C LEU A 241 -12.36 3.69 -13.27
N ASP A 242 -13.63 3.72 -12.87
CA ASP A 242 -14.38 4.97 -12.69
C ASP A 242 -13.84 5.76 -11.47
N GLU A 243 -13.52 5.08 -10.37
CA GLU A 243 -12.87 5.67 -9.20
C GLU A 243 -11.43 6.12 -9.50
N ALA A 244 -10.68 5.34 -10.30
CA ALA A 244 -9.35 5.72 -10.75
C ALA A 244 -9.37 7.02 -11.58
N ILE A 245 -10.33 7.14 -12.49
CA ILE A 245 -10.55 8.34 -13.29
C ILE A 245 -10.81 9.56 -12.39
N ASP A 246 -11.68 9.42 -11.38
CA ASP A 246 -11.96 10.51 -10.43
C ASP A 246 -10.72 10.90 -9.63
N ALA A 247 -9.98 9.92 -9.10
CA ALA A 247 -8.76 10.15 -8.35
C ALA A 247 -7.71 10.92 -9.19
N PHE A 248 -7.44 10.49 -10.43
CA PHE A 248 -6.49 11.23 -11.29
C PHE A 248 -6.98 12.63 -11.66
N LYS A 249 -8.29 12.84 -11.84
CA LYS A 249 -8.86 14.19 -12.03
C LYS A 249 -8.68 15.06 -10.80
N ARG A 250 -8.81 14.50 -9.60
CA ARG A 250 -8.52 15.21 -8.33
C ARG A 250 -7.04 15.59 -8.25
N VAL A 251 -6.09 14.72 -8.63
CA VAL A 251 -4.66 15.08 -8.72
C VAL A 251 -4.45 16.22 -9.70
N ILE A 252 -5.01 16.15 -10.91
CA ILE A 252 -4.88 17.22 -11.91
C ILE A 252 -5.39 18.56 -11.36
N SER A 253 -6.45 18.55 -10.54
CA SER A 253 -7.01 19.76 -9.95
C SER A 253 -6.10 20.44 -8.92
N THR A 254 -5.11 19.73 -8.37
CA THR A 254 -4.11 20.32 -7.45
C THR A 254 -3.01 21.07 -8.19
N GLY A 255 -2.80 20.78 -9.48
CA GLY A 255 -1.73 21.37 -10.29
C GLY A 255 -0.37 20.67 -10.15
N GLU A 256 -0.28 19.62 -9.34
CA GLU A 256 0.96 18.84 -9.15
C GLU A 256 0.90 17.50 -9.92
N LYS A 257 2.07 16.93 -10.24
CA LYS A 257 2.19 15.66 -11.00
C LYS A 257 1.35 15.63 -12.29
N LEU A 258 1.28 16.75 -13.01
CA LEU A 258 0.38 16.90 -14.15
C LEU A 258 0.70 15.90 -15.26
N PHE A 259 1.96 15.78 -15.68
CA PHE A 259 2.33 14.84 -16.74
C PHE A 259 1.97 13.40 -16.39
N ASP A 260 2.36 12.95 -15.18
CA ASP A 260 2.06 11.60 -14.69
C ASP A 260 0.55 11.35 -14.66
N SER A 261 -0.22 12.31 -14.13
CA SER A 261 -1.67 12.16 -13.93
C SER A 261 -2.45 12.18 -15.22
N TYR A 262 -2.11 13.05 -16.18
CA TYR A 262 -2.71 13.00 -17.51
C TYR A 262 -2.36 11.69 -18.24
N THR A 263 -1.14 11.20 -18.10
CA THR A 263 -0.73 9.92 -18.71
C THR A 263 -1.53 8.76 -18.13
N MET A 264 -1.61 8.66 -16.80
CA MET A 264 -2.35 7.57 -16.15
C MET A 264 -3.85 7.68 -16.37
N LEU A 265 -4.41 8.89 -16.40
CA LEU A 265 -5.82 9.11 -16.76
C LEU A 265 -6.09 8.63 -18.19
N GLY A 266 -5.22 8.94 -19.16
CA GLY A 266 -5.34 8.47 -20.54
C GLY A 266 -5.32 6.93 -20.63
N VAL A 267 -4.38 6.29 -19.92
CA VAL A 267 -4.31 4.81 -19.86
C VAL A 267 -5.59 4.23 -19.27
N THR A 268 -6.08 4.79 -18.16
CA THR A 268 -7.29 4.34 -17.46
C THR A 268 -8.55 4.52 -18.34
N LEU A 269 -8.67 5.65 -19.03
CA LEU A 269 -9.76 5.90 -19.99
C LEU A 269 -9.75 4.90 -21.14
N ARG A 270 -8.57 4.56 -21.67
CA ARG A 270 -8.43 3.51 -22.70
C ARG A 270 -8.85 2.14 -22.19
N GLU A 271 -8.43 1.76 -20.98
CA GLU A 271 -8.85 0.50 -20.34
C GLU A 271 -10.37 0.45 -20.11
N ARG A 272 -10.97 1.61 -19.83
CA ARG A 272 -12.42 1.77 -19.68
C ARG A 272 -13.20 1.70 -21.00
N GLY A 273 -12.51 1.83 -22.14
CA GLY A 273 -13.08 1.87 -23.49
C GLY A 273 -13.45 3.28 -23.98
N LEU A 274 -13.06 4.33 -23.26
CA LEU A 274 -13.29 5.73 -23.63
C LEU A 274 -12.10 6.25 -24.46
N TYR A 275 -11.96 5.71 -25.68
CA TYR A 275 -10.76 5.89 -26.50
C TYR A 275 -10.52 7.33 -26.95
N GLU A 276 -11.55 8.06 -27.37
CA GLU A 276 -11.41 9.46 -27.80
C GLU A 276 -11.00 10.37 -26.65
N GLU A 277 -11.58 10.17 -25.46
CA GLU A 277 -11.21 10.91 -24.26
C GLU A 277 -9.78 10.59 -23.82
N ALA A 278 -9.35 9.33 -23.94
CA ALA A 278 -7.97 8.93 -23.68
C ALA A 278 -6.98 9.67 -24.60
N ILE A 279 -7.26 9.72 -25.91
CA ILE A 279 -6.40 10.42 -26.88
C ILE A 279 -6.30 11.92 -26.58
N GLU A 280 -7.42 12.58 -26.29
CA GLU A 280 -7.41 14.01 -25.93
C GLU A 280 -6.67 14.26 -24.61
N THR A 281 -6.77 13.33 -23.66
CA THR A 281 -6.03 13.40 -22.38
C THR A 281 -4.52 13.23 -22.60
N PHE A 282 -4.11 12.28 -23.44
CA PHE A 282 -2.72 12.10 -23.84
C PHE A 282 -2.16 13.34 -24.54
N LYS A 283 -2.91 13.92 -25.48
CA LYS A 283 -2.51 15.18 -26.15
C LYS A 283 -2.26 16.31 -25.14
N LYS A 284 -3.09 16.43 -24.10
CA LYS A 284 -2.85 17.40 -23.02
C LYS A 284 -1.52 17.15 -22.31
N ALA A 285 -1.19 15.89 -21.98
CA ALA A 285 0.11 15.55 -21.38
C ALA A 285 1.29 16.00 -22.27
N ALA A 286 1.20 15.77 -23.58
CA ALA A 286 2.24 16.19 -24.53
C ALA A 286 2.38 17.72 -24.70
N THR A 287 1.37 18.50 -24.31
CA THR A 287 1.42 19.97 -24.38
C THR A 287 1.97 20.63 -23.11
N LEU A 288 2.22 19.86 -22.04
CA LEU A 288 2.78 20.41 -20.81
C LEU A 288 4.22 20.89 -21.01
N ASP A 289 4.57 22.01 -20.40
CA ASP A 289 5.91 22.61 -20.49
C ASP A 289 7.00 21.67 -19.94
N GLU A 290 6.67 20.84 -18.95
CA GLU A 290 7.56 19.85 -18.34
C GLU A 290 7.82 18.62 -19.23
N ALA A 291 7.05 18.43 -20.31
CA ALA A 291 7.19 17.27 -21.19
C ALA A 291 8.45 17.39 -22.07
N SER A 292 9.46 16.57 -21.78
CA SER A 292 10.63 16.41 -22.65
C SER A 292 10.25 15.79 -24.01
N GLN A 293 11.15 15.88 -24.99
CA GLN A 293 10.90 15.25 -26.29
C GLN A 293 10.72 13.73 -26.17
N GLU A 294 11.48 13.08 -25.29
CA GLU A 294 11.35 11.64 -25.01
C GLU A 294 10.00 11.31 -24.36
N MET A 295 9.54 12.13 -23.41
CA MET A 295 8.22 12.01 -22.81
C MET A 295 7.11 12.13 -23.85
N LYS A 296 7.22 13.10 -24.77
CA LYS A 296 6.27 13.27 -25.88
C LYS A 296 6.23 12.06 -26.81
N MET A 297 7.36 11.40 -27.07
CA MET A 297 7.39 10.13 -27.81
C MET A 297 6.70 9.00 -27.06
N GLY A 298 6.85 8.95 -25.73
CA GLY A 298 6.08 8.04 -24.86
C GLY A 298 4.57 8.25 -25.01
N ILE A 299 4.12 9.50 -24.98
CA ILE A 299 2.71 9.84 -25.18
C ILE A 299 2.22 9.47 -26.59
N LEU A 300 3.01 9.75 -27.62
CA LEU A 300 2.67 9.41 -29.01
C LEU A 300 2.52 7.89 -29.17
N TYR A 301 3.36 7.10 -28.49
CA TYR A 301 3.23 5.66 -28.44
C TYR A 301 1.91 5.22 -27.77
N GLU A 302 1.53 5.81 -26.63
CA GLU A 302 0.25 5.50 -25.98
C GLU A 302 -0.97 5.87 -26.85
N ILE A 303 -0.90 6.94 -27.63
CA ILE A 303 -1.93 7.30 -28.63
C ILE A 303 -2.02 6.21 -29.72
N GLY A 304 -0.88 5.74 -30.24
CA GLY A 304 -0.85 4.64 -31.20
C GLY A 304 -1.46 3.36 -30.64
N GLN A 305 -1.16 3.02 -29.39
CA GLN A 305 -1.76 1.89 -28.69
C GLN A 305 -3.27 2.07 -28.44
N THR A 306 -3.72 3.31 -28.28
CA THR A 306 -5.15 3.63 -28.13
C THR A 306 -5.90 3.44 -29.45
N TYR A 307 -5.36 3.92 -30.58
CA TYR A 307 -5.94 3.64 -31.89
C TYR A 307 -6.00 2.14 -32.19
N LYS A 308 -4.96 1.39 -31.80
CA LYS A 308 -4.96 -0.07 -31.92
C LYS A 308 -6.09 -0.72 -31.11
N ALA A 309 -6.29 -0.28 -29.86
CA ALA A 309 -7.38 -0.78 -29.01
C ALA A 309 -8.78 -0.42 -29.56
N MET A 310 -8.90 0.72 -30.23
CA MET A 310 -10.12 1.16 -30.91
C MET A 310 -10.40 0.43 -32.22
N GLY A 311 -9.43 -0.35 -32.75
CA GLY A 311 -9.53 -1.05 -34.04
C GLY A 311 -9.13 -0.20 -35.25
N GLU A 312 -8.61 1.01 -35.03
CA GLU A 312 -8.16 1.95 -36.06
C GLU A 312 -6.70 1.65 -36.48
N ALA A 313 -6.48 0.48 -37.10
CA ALA A 313 -5.15 -0.02 -37.44
C ALA A 313 -4.34 0.94 -38.33
N GLU A 314 -4.99 1.63 -39.27
CA GLU A 314 -4.35 2.58 -40.18
C GLU A 314 -3.77 3.78 -39.42
N ARG A 315 -4.56 4.38 -38.51
CA ARG A 315 -4.10 5.49 -37.67
C ARG A 315 -3.02 5.07 -36.69
N ALA A 316 -3.13 3.89 -36.09
CA ALA A 316 -2.08 3.34 -35.24
C ALA A 316 -0.76 3.18 -36.02
N LEU A 317 -0.82 2.67 -37.24
CA LEU A 317 0.33 2.49 -38.12
C LEU A 317 1.00 3.81 -38.50
N GLU A 318 0.21 4.86 -38.80
CA GLU A 318 0.73 6.21 -39.06
C GLU A 318 1.52 6.74 -37.87
N ILE A 319 0.96 6.64 -36.66
CA ILE A 319 1.59 7.11 -35.42
C ILE A 319 2.89 6.35 -35.14
N PHE A 320 2.90 5.03 -35.28
CA PHE A 320 4.12 4.23 -35.06
C PHE A 320 5.22 4.55 -36.09
N LYS A 321 4.87 4.78 -37.35
CA LYS A 321 5.83 5.23 -38.38
C LYS A 321 6.42 6.60 -38.08
N GLU A 322 5.61 7.52 -37.54
CA GLU A 322 6.09 8.82 -37.08
C GLU A 322 7.14 8.66 -35.98
N ILE A 323 6.85 7.84 -34.96
CA ILE A 323 7.81 7.54 -33.88
C ILE A 323 9.10 6.93 -34.45
N GLN A 324 8.99 5.93 -35.33
CA GLN A 324 10.17 5.26 -35.90
C GLN A 324 11.06 6.22 -36.69
N LYS A 325 10.47 7.22 -37.36
CA LYS A 325 11.21 8.21 -38.15
C LYS A 325 12.11 9.08 -37.28
N GLU A 326 11.62 9.48 -36.10
CA GLU A 326 12.37 10.30 -35.15
C GLU A 326 13.30 9.43 -34.27
N HIS A 327 12.83 8.26 -33.85
CA HIS A 327 13.53 7.35 -32.95
C HIS A 327 13.33 5.88 -33.37
N ARG A 328 14.26 5.39 -34.20
CA ARG A 328 14.15 4.05 -34.80
C ARG A 328 14.01 2.90 -33.80
N ASP A 329 14.67 3.01 -32.65
CA ASP A 329 14.74 1.97 -31.62
C ASP A 329 13.81 2.27 -30.42
N PHE A 330 12.78 3.11 -30.59
CA PHE A 330 11.86 3.45 -29.51
C PHE A 330 10.93 2.28 -29.18
N ARG A 331 11.10 1.70 -27.97
CA ARG A 331 10.31 0.58 -27.45
C ARG A 331 10.25 -0.59 -28.47
N ASP A 332 9.05 -1.09 -28.77
CA ASP A 332 8.77 -2.18 -29.71
C ASP A 332 8.07 -1.69 -30.99
N VAL A 333 8.24 -0.41 -31.35
CA VAL A 333 7.56 0.24 -32.49
C VAL A 333 7.77 -0.51 -33.81
N GLU A 334 8.97 -1.04 -34.07
CA GLU A 334 9.22 -1.85 -35.29
C GLU A 334 8.34 -3.11 -35.35
N ASN A 335 8.17 -3.78 -34.21
CA ASN A 335 7.32 -4.97 -34.12
C ASN A 335 5.84 -4.61 -34.31
N GLU A 336 5.40 -3.48 -33.75
CA GLU A 336 4.02 -3.00 -33.89
C GLU A 336 3.71 -2.61 -35.34
N ILE A 337 4.64 -1.95 -36.05
CA ILE A 337 4.52 -1.66 -37.48
C ILE A 337 4.41 -2.96 -38.29
N ALA A 338 5.29 -3.94 -38.02
CA ALA A 338 5.29 -5.21 -38.76
C ALA A 338 3.97 -5.98 -38.59
N LYS A 339 3.42 -6.02 -37.37
CA LYS A 339 2.12 -6.66 -37.07
C LYS A 339 0.97 -5.98 -37.80
N LEU A 340 0.92 -4.64 -37.77
CA LEU A 340 -0.17 -3.88 -38.38
C LEU A 340 -0.09 -3.86 -39.91
N ALA A 341 1.11 -3.86 -40.50
CA ALA A 341 1.31 -3.88 -41.94
C ALA A 341 1.15 -5.27 -42.58
N GLY A 342 1.34 -6.34 -41.79
CA GLY A 342 1.26 -7.73 -42.26
C GLY A 342 -0.11 -8.40 -42.09
N GLY A 343 -1.10 -7.69 -41.55
CA GLY A 343 -2.43 -8.22 -41.23
C GLY A 343 -3.53 -7.97 -42.28
N SER A 344 -3.17 -7.56 -43.50
CA SER A 344 -4.11 -7.18 -44.57
C SER A 344 -4.57 -8.33 -45.46
#